data_AF-A0AAU8D6P3-F1
#
_entry.id   AF-A0AAU8D6P3-F1
#
_cell.length_a   1.000
_cell.length_b   1.000
_cell.length_c   1.000
_cell.angle_alpha   90.00
_cell.angle_beta   90.00
_cell.angle_gamma   90.00
#
_symmetry.space_group_name_H-M   'P 1'
#
loop_
_entity.id
_entity.type
_entity.pdbx_description
1 polymer ?
#
loop_
_entity_poly.entity_id
_entity_poly.type
_entity_poly.pdbx_seq_one_letter_code
_entity_poly.pdbx_strand_id
1 'polypeptide(L)'
;MRRGDTRWSVPTPARSRRAVRPFRKGAHRTVKEKIEIGRHLIAKKAALPWGHFGPWLRESGLSPHMAHQCMAMARGERQQAEREPDRSA
;
A
#
# COMPACT_ATOMS: atom_id res chain seq x y z
N MET A 1 -21.94 -44.56 -35.47
CA MET A 1 -21.31 -44.79 -34.15
C MET A 1 -19.84 -44.40 -34.19
N ARG A 2 -19.45 -43.34 -33.48
CA ARG A 2 -18.26 -43.25 -32.59
C ARG A 2 -18.19 -41.83 -32.01
N ARG A 3 -18.37 -41.75 -30.69
CA ARG A 3 -18.25 -40.56 -29.86
C ARG A 3 -16.76 -40.25 -29.71
N GLY A 4 -16.35 -39.02 -30.02
CA GLY A 4 -15.03 -38.47 -29.68
C GLY A 4 -15.27 -37.17 -28.91
N ASP A 5 -15.34 -37.27 -27.60
CA ASP A 5 -14.23 -37.00 -26.68
C ASP A 5 -14.16 -35.50 -26.35
N THR A 6 -14.79 -35.20 -25.22
CA THR A 6 -14.68 -33.99 -24.43
C THR A 6 -13.24 -33.54 -24.28
N ARG A 7 -12.89 -32.43 -24.95
CA ARG A 7 -11.86 -31.55 -24.43
C ARG A 7 -12.43 -30.16 -24.34
N TRP A 8 -12.96 -29.85 -23.16
CA TRP A 8 -13.19 -28.47 -22.72
C TRP A 8 -11.90 -27.69 -22.97
N SER A 9 -11.84 -26.94 -24.06
CA SER A 9 -10.90 -25.84 -24.22
C SER A 9 -11.36 -24.78 -23.22
N VAL A 10 -10.87 -24.90 -21.99
CA VAL A 10 -10.93 -23.81 -21.03
C VAL A 10 -10.02 -22.72 -21.61
N PRO A 11 -10.52 -21.54 -22.01
CA PRO A 11 -9.62 -20.43 -22.25
C PRO A 11 -8.95 -20.13 -20.93
N THR A 12 -7.63 -20.39 -20.89
CA THR A 12 -6.74 -20.01 -19.79
C THR A 12 -7.13 -18.61 -19.34
N PRO A 13 -7.48 -18.36 -18.05
CA PRO A 13 -7.71 -17.01 -17.61
C PRO A 13 -6.42 -16.26 -17.91
N ALA A 14 -6.50 -15.29 -18.83
CA ALA A 14 -5.40 -14.42 -19.19
C ALA A 14 -4.82 -13.90 -17.89
N ARG A 15 -3.64 -14.45 -17.58
CA ARG A 15 -2.79 -14.21 -16.42
C ARG A 15 -3.14 -12.85 -15.84
N SER A 16 -3.97 -12.86 -14.79
CA SER A 16 -4.57 -11.68 -14.18
C SER A 16 -3.55 -10.56 -14.25
N ARG A 17 -3.87 -9.47 -14.98
CA ARG A 17 -3.07 -8.23 -15.04
C ARG A 17 -2.42 -8.14 -13.69
N ARG A 18 -1.10 -8.40 -13.64
CA ARG A 18 -0.36 -8.51 -12.40
C ARG A 18 -0.57 -7.14 -11.80
N ALA A 19 -1.54 -7.01 -10.88
CA ALA A 19 -1.85 -5.75 -10.26
C ALA A 19 -0.49 -5.35 -9.73
N VAL A 20 0.06 -4.27 -10.29
CA VAL A 20 1.38 -3.80 -9.93
C VAL A 20 1.20 -3.44 -8.47
N ARG A 21 1.45 -4.40 -7.58
CA ARG A 21 1.26 -4.22 -6.15
C ARG A 21 2.25 -3.11 -5.84
N PRO A 22 1.78 -1.89 -5.54
CA PRO A 22 2.68 -0.75 -5.38
C PRO A 22 3.70 -1.01 -4.25
N PHE A 23 3.40 -2.00 -3.40
CA PHE A 23 4.18 -2.45 -2.28
C PHE A 23 4.60 -3.91 -2.49
N ARG A 24 5.81 -4.11 -3.03
CA ARG A 24 6.46 -5.44 -3.02
C ARG A 24 6.78 -5.84 -1.57
N LYS A 25 6.20 -6.94 -1.10
CA LYS A 25 6.59 -7.57 0.18
C LYS A 25 8.07 -8.01 0.06
N GLY A 26 8.92 -7.62 1.02
CA GLY A 26 10.33 -8.01 1.09
C GLY A 26 11.34 -7.04 0.45
N ALA A 27 10.92 -5.90 -0.09
CA ALA A 27 11.85 -4.85 -0.51
C ALA A 27 12.34 -4.04 0.69
N HIS A 28 13.66 -3.88 0.85
CA HIS A 28 14.24 -2.93 1.80
C HIS A 28 13.87 -1.52 1.36
N ARG A 29 12.84 -0.95 1.99
CA ARG A 29 12.44 0.45 1.82
C ARG A 29 13.30 1.31 2.74
N THR A 30 13.92 2.33 2.19
CA THR A 30 14.63 3.36 2.95
C THR A 30 13.67 4.07 3.90
N VAL A 31 14.21 4.73 4.94
CA VAL A 31 13.41 5.52 5.89
C VAL A 31 12.60 6.60 5.16
N LYS A 32 13.21 7.29 4.20
CA LYS A 32 12.56 8.31 3.37
C LYS A 32 11.35 7.78 2.60
N GLU A 33 11.48 6.63 1.95
CA GLU A 33 10.35 6.00 1.25
C GLU A 33 9.21 5.63 2.20
N LYS A 34 9.53 5.12 3.40
CA LYS A 34 8.51 4.78 4.40
C LYS A 34 7.78 6.03 4.90
N ILE A 35 8.48 7.17 5.01
CA ILE A 35 7.88 8.47 5.36
C ILE A 35 6.95 8.96 4.26
N GLU A 36 7.37 8.89 2.99
CA GLU A 36 6.53 9.28 1.84
C GLU A 36 5.27 8.41 1.76
N ILE A 37 5.41 7.11 1.95
CA ILE A 37 4.27 6.18 2.06
C ILE A 37 3.37 6.58 3.23
N GLY A 38 3.95 6.87 4.39
CA GLY A 38 3.21 7.33 5.57
C GLY A 38 2.40 8.60 5.32
N ARG A 39 2.99 9.60 4.64
CA ARG A 39 2.31 10.85 4.23
C ARG A 39 1.15 10.56 3.29
N HIS A 40 1.37 9.71 2.28
CA HIS A 40 0.32 9.31 1.35
C HIS A 40 -0.83 8.58 2.07
N LEU A 41 -0.51 7.69 3.02
CA LEU A 41 -1.50 6.98 3.83
C LEU A 41 -2.31 7.91 4.72
N ILE A 42 -1.70 8.93 5.32
CA ILE A 42 -2.41 9.95 6.12
C ILE A 42 -3.36 10.74 5.23
N ALA A 43 -2.91 11.21 4.06
CA ALA A 43 -3.75 11.95 3.12
C ALA A 43 -4.92 11.09 2.62
N LYS A 44 -4.67 9.83 2.25
CA LYS A 44 -5.73 8.90 1.86
C LYS A 44 -6.69 8.61 3.01
N LYS A 45 -6.18 8.37 4.22
CA LYS A 45 -7.04 8.15 5.40
C LYS A 45 -7.96 9.35 5.68
N ALA A 46 -7.49 10.58 5.46
CA ALA A 46 -8.30 11.79 5.61
C ALA A 46 -9.36 11.94 4.50
N ALA A 47 -9.05 11.48 3.29
CA ALA A 47 -9.98 11.51 2.16
C ALA A 47 -11.03 10.37 2.17
N LEU A 48 -10.76 9.28 2.90
CA LEU A 48 -11.67 8.15 3.01
C LEU A 48 -12.68 8.33 4.15
N PRO A 49 -13.96 7.94 3.94
CA PRO A 49 -14.93 7.88 5.02
C PRO A 49 -14.51 6.89 6.11
N TRP A 50 -14.93 7.14 7.34
CA TRP A 50 -14.60 6.31 8.50
C TRP A 50 -14.96 4.83 8.24
N GLY A 51 -14.04 3.93 8.58
CA GLY A 51 -14.22 2.48 8.38
C GLY A 51 -13.73 1.92 7.03
N HIS A 52 -13.53 2.75 6.00
CA HIS A 52 -13.11 2.26 4.66
C HIS A 52 -11.59 2.10 4.49
N PHE A 53 -10.80 2.57 5.44
CA PHE A 53 -9.33 2.51 5.35
C PHE A 53 -8.80 1.07 5.46
N GLY A 54 -9.41 0.22 6.27
CA GLY A 54 -8.99 -1.18 6.47
C GLY A 54 -9.13 -2.04 5.21
N PRO A 55 -10.31 -2.07 4.56
CA PRO A 55 -10.50 -2.76 3.27
C PRO A 55 -9.54 -2.25 2.19
N TRP A 56 -9.39 -0.93 2.06
CA TRP A 56 -8.49 -0.31 1.09
C TRP A 56 -7.03 -0.73 1.27
N LEU A 57 -6.56 -0.86 2.53
CA LEU A 57 -5.21 -1.35 2.80
C LEU A 57 -4.97 -2.77 2.27
N ARG A 58 -5.96 -3.65 2.43
CA ARG A 58 -5.86 -5.04 1.93
C ARG A 58 -5.78 -5.08 0.41
N GLU A 59 -6.55 -4.25 -0.28
CA GLU A 59 -6.53 -4.11 -1.74
C GLU A 59 -5.21 -3.49 -2.25
N SER A 60 -4.66 -2.52 -1.51
CA SER A 60 -3.37 -1.90 -1.80
C SER A 60 -2.18 -2.88 -1.69
N GLY A 61 -2.38 -4.00 -1.00
CA GLY A 61 -1.35 -5.00 -0.77
C GLY A 61 -0.38 -4.65 0.36
N LEU A 62 -0.67 -3.61 1.15
CA LEU A 62 0.05 -3.28 2.38
C LEU A 62 -0.48 -4.10 3.56
N SER A 63 0.45 -4.60 4.37
CA SER A 63 0.08 -5.12 5.69
C SER A 63 -0.37 -3.96 6.59
N PRO A 64 -1.45 -4.10 7.38
CA PRO A 64 -1.90 -3.07 8.31
C PRO A 64 -0.79 -2.56 9.21
N HIS A 65 -0.01 -3.48 9.79
CA HIS A 65 1.15 -3.15 10.62
C HIS A 65 2.16 -2.21 9.92
N MET A 66 2.48 -2.47 8.64
CA MET A 66 3.38 -1.61 7.86
C MET A 66 2.78 -0.23 7.61
N ALA A 67 1.47 -0.16 7.35
CA ALA A 67 0.79 1.11 7.17
C ALA A 67 0.83 1.96 8.45
N HIS A 68 0.51 1.36 9.59
CA HIS A 68 0.60 2.04 10.89
C HIS A 68 2.02 2.52 11.20
N GLN A 69 3.03 1.68 10.95
CA GLN A 69 4.44 2.06 11.15
C GLN A 69 4.84 3.25 10.27
N CYS A 70 4.50 3.22 8.98
CA CYS A 70 4.80 4.31 8.04
C CYS A 70 4.10 5.61 8.44
N MET A 71 2.82 5.55 8.82
CA MET A 71 2.07 6.71 9.30
C MET A 71 2.67 7.29 10.59
N ALA A 72 3.13 6.44 11.52
CA ALA A 72 3.79 6.87 12.74
C ALA A 72 5.12 7.59 12.45
N MET A 73 5.96 7.04 11.55
CA MET A 73 7.19 7.70 11.11
C MET A 73 6.91 9.05 10.44
N ALA A 74 5.92 9.13 9.55
CA ALA A 74 5.54 10.39 8.92
C ALA A 74 5.04 11.45 9.92
N ARG A 75 4.33 11.02 10.98
CA ARG A 75 3.90 11.91 12.07
C ARG A 75 5.07 12.34 12.96
N GLY A 76 6.02 11.45 13.24
CA GLY A 76 7.24 11.77 13.99
C GLY A 76 8.12 12.78 13.26
N GLU A 77 8.30 12.62 11.95
CA GLU A 77 9.02 13.58 11.10
C GLU A 77 8.34 14.95 11.04
N ARG A 78 7.01 15.00 10.96
CA ARG A 78 6.28 16.28 11.00
C ARG A 78 6.57 17.03 12.31
N GLN A 79 6.56 16.32 13.43
CA GLN A 79 6.87 16.90 14.73
C GLN A 79 8.34 17.30 14.89
N GLN A 80 9.28 16.61 14.23
CA GLN A 80 10.70 16.99 14.22
C GLN A 80 10.97 18.21 13.32
N ALA A 81 10.29 18.31 12.17
CA ALA A 81 10.36 19.49 11.30
C ALA A 81 9.72 20.72 11.94
N GLU A 82 8.64 20.54 12.73
CA GLU A 82 8.03 21.60 13.55
C GLU A 82 8.87 21.94 14.79
N ARG A 83 9.84 21.08 15.14
CA ARG A 83 10.82 21.27 16.24
C ARG A 83 12.21 21.61 15.68
N GLU A 84 12.25 22.37 14.60
CA GLU A 84 13.32 23.32 14.35
C GLU A 84 12.87 24.65 14.99
N PRO A 85 13.15 24.87 16.29
CA PRO A 85 12.97 26.18 16.85
C PRO A 85 13.97 27.08 16.14
N ASP A 86 13.46 28.20 15.60
CA ASP A 86 14.06 29.52 15.78
C ASP A 86 15.46 29.45 16.40
N ARG A 87 16.46 29.10 15.58
CA ARG A 87 17.86 29.04 15.98
C ARG A 87 18.57 30.21 15.33
N SER A 88 18.30 31.38 15.92
CA SER A 88 19.18 32.54 15.96
C SER A 88 19.32 33.27 14.61
N ALA A 89 19.41 34.58 14.50
CA ALA A 89 19.66 35.66 15.46
C ALA A 89 19.21 36.97 14.80
#